data_AF-A0A7K2WYH7-F1
#
_entry.id   AF-A0A7K2WYH7-F1
#
_cell.length_a   1.000
_cell.length_b   1.000
_cell.length_c   1.000
_cell.angle_alpha   90.00
_cell.angle_beta   90.00
_cell.angle_gamma   90.00
#
_symmetry.space_group_name_H-M   'P 1'
#
loop_
_entity.id
_entity.type
_entity.pdbx_description
1 polymer ?
#
loop_
_entity_poly.entity_id
_entity_poly.type
_entity_poly.pdbx_seq_one_letter_code
_entity_poly.pdbx_strand_id
1 'polypeptide(L)' 'VDTPLQAYFRINSENMGQFERTLIIVDEGAHVHYVEGCTAPVYTTNSLHSAVVEIIIKKDAYCRYTTIQNWANN' A
#
# COMPACT_ATOMS: atom_id res chain seq x y z
N VAL A 1 12.86 0.73 -13.01
CA VAL A 1 12.13 1.97 -13.32
C VAL A 1 12.70 3.08 -12.46
N ASP A 2 13.11 4.21 -13.06
CA ASP A 2 13.80 5.29 -12.34
C ASP A 2 12.85 6.11 -11.44
N THR A 3 11.56 6.09 -11.72
CA THR A 3 10.52 6.77 -10.93
C THR A 3 9.72 5.76 -10.10
N PRO A 4 9.42 6.05 -8.82
CA PRO A 4 8.61 5.15 -7.99
C PRO A 4 7.20 4.95 -8.55
N LEU A 5 6.71 3.71 -8.48
CA LEU A 5 5.30 3.40 -8.69
C LEU A 5 4.52 3.81 -7.44
N GLN A 6 3.45 4.58 -7.58
CA GLN A 6 2.66 5.06 -6.45
C GLN A 6 1.20 4.62 -6.55
N ALA A 7 0.71 3.96 -5.50
CA ALA A 7 -0.70 3.68 -5.28
C ALA A 7 -1.21 4.51 -4.10
N TYR A 8 -2.33 5.19 -4.28
CA TYR A 8 -2.96 5.99 -3.24
C TYR A 8 -4.40 5.55 -3.06
N PHE A 9 -4.73 5.05 -1.87
CA PHE A 9 -6.09 4.65 -1.53
C PHE A 9 -6.74 5.73 -0.67
N ARG A 10 -7.91 6.20 -1.11
CA ARG A 10 -8.71 7.21 -0.41
C ARG A 10 -10.06 6.62 -0.03
N ILE A 11 -10.35 6.58 1.26
CA ILE A 11 -11.67 6.19 1.79
C ILE A 11 -12.60 7.41 1.64
N ASN A 12 -13.74 7.23 0.95
CA ASN A 12 -14.73 8.28 0.72
C ASN A 12 -16.13 7.93 1.29
N SER A 13 -16.30 6.82 2.04
CA SER A 13 -17.60 6.39 2.55
C SER A 13 -17.54 5.92 4.01
N GLU A 14 -18.53 6.36 4.80
CA GLU A 14 -18.76 5.92 6.18
C GLU A 14 -19.08 4.41 6.23
N ASN A 15 -18.58 3.72 7.27
CA ASN A 15 -18.80 2.29 7.56
C ASN A 15 -18.26 1.28 6.52
N MET A 16 -17.30 1.67 5.68
CA MET A 16 -16.67 0.76 4.72
C MET A 16 -15.43 0.10 5.34
N GLY A 17 -15.40 -1.23 5.43
CA GLY A 17 -14.18 -1.97 5.72
C GLY A 17 -13.28 -1.99 4.49
N GLN A 18 -12.06 -1.46 4.60
CA GLN A 18 -11.10 -1.50 3.50
C GLN A 18 -10.28 -2.80 3.61
N PHE A 19 -10.50 -3.67 2.63
CA PHE A 19 -9.74 -4.90 2.45
C PHE A 19 -8.96 -4.79 1.15
N GLU A 20 -7.64 -4.78 1.25
CA GLU A 20 -6.76 -4.63 0.10
C GLU A 20 -5.70 -5.73 0.05
N ARG A 21 -5.31 -6.10 -1.17
CA ARG A 21 -4.25 -7.07 -1.41
C ARG A 21 -3.31 -6.56 -2.50
N THR A 22 -2.05 -6.36 -2.12
CA THR A 22 -0.97 -5.93 -3.02
C THR A 22 -0.05 -7.12 -3.28
N LEU A 23 0.10 -7.51 -4.55
CA LEU A 23 1.06 -8.54 -5.00
C LEU A 23 2.11 -7.89 -5.89
N ILE A 24 3.36 -7.90 -5.45
CA ILE A 24 4.51 -7.37 -6.19
C ILE A 24 5.42 -8.54 -6.56
N ILE A 25 5.67 -8.71 -7.87
CA ILE A 25 6.63 -9.68 -8.39
C ILE A 25 7.74 -8.91 -9.11
N VAL A 26 8.97 -9.04 -8.61
CA VAL A 26 10.15 -8.39 -9.18
C VAL A 26 11.00 -9.47 -9.87
N ASP A 27 11.04 -9.42 -11.20
CA ASP A 27 11.73 -10.41 -12.02
C ASP A 27 13.26 -10.33 -11.88
N GLU A 28 13.99 -11.33 -12.37
CA GLU A 28 15.45 -11.38 -12.21
C GLU A 28 16.16 -10.11 -12.70
N GLY A 29 17.09 -9.58 -11.91
CA GLY A 29 17.82 -8.34 -12.21
C GLY A 29 16.98 -7.06 -12.20
N ALA A 30 15.66 -7.14 -11.97
CA ALA A 30 14.78 -5.98 -12.03
C ALA A 30 14.79 -5.18 -10.72
N HIS A 31 14.48 -3.89 -10.83
CA HIS A 31 14.36 -2.99 -9.68
C HIS A 31 13.04 -2.22 -9.70
N VAL A 32 12.41 -2.13 -8.54
CA VAL A 32 11.19 -1.34 -8.33
C VAL A 32 11.25 -0.60 -7.00
N HIS A 33 10.75 0.64 -7.01
CA HIS A 33 10.35 1.36 -5.81
C HIS A 33 8.84 1.53 -5.87
N TYR A 34 8.11 0.94 -4.93
CA TYR A 34 6.67 1.07 -4.78
C TYR A 34 6.35 1.88 -3.52
N VAL A 35 5.48 2.87 -3.66
CA VAL A 35 5.01 3.76 -2.60
C VAL A 35 3.50 3.61 -2.45
N GLU A 36 3.06 3.19 -1.27
CA GLU A 36 1.65 3.06 -0.91
C GLU A 36 1.26 4.16 0.08
N GLY A 37 0.20 4.89 -0.23
CA GLY A 37 -0.39 5.88 0.66
C GLY A 37 -1.80 5.50 1.05
N CYS A 38 -2.10 5.54 2.36
CA CYS A 38 -3.47 5.47 2.86
C CYS A 38 -3.75 6.70 3.73
N THR A 39 -4.90 7.34 3.52
CA THR A 39 -5.38 8.43 4.38
C THR A 39 -6.86 8.23 4.64
N ALA A 40 -7.23 8.20 5.92
CA ALA A 40 -8.62 8.26 6.35
C ALA A 40 -8.94 9.69 6.79
N PRO A 41 -9.96 10.35 6.18
CA PRO A 41 -10.62 11.49 6.80
C PRO A 41 -11.06 11.13 8.23
N VAL A 42 -11.10 12.11 9.14
CA VAL A 42 -11.60 11.93 10.50
C VAL A 42 -13.08 11.55 10.42
N TYR A 43 -13.38 10.26 10.52
CA TYR A 43 -14.74 9.75 10.58
C TYR A 43 -15.13 9.49 12.04
N THR A 44 -16.38 9.78 12.38
CA THR A 44 -16.94 9.66 13.74
C THR A 44 -17.22 8.21 14.16
N THR A 45 -16.98 7.23 13.27
CA THR A 45 -17.20 5.78 13.52
C THR A 45 -15.92 4.97 13.29
N ASN A 46 -15.73 3.94 14.14
CA ASN A 46 -14.60 3.01 14.03
C ASN A 46 -14.56 2.36 12.64
N SER A 47 -13.42 2.44 11.98
CA SER A 47 -13.18 1.84 10.65
C SER A 47 -12.09 0.77 10.75
N LEU A 48 -12.31 -0.38 10.10
CA LEU A 48 -11.31 -1.47 10.04
C LEU A 48 -10.57 -1.39 8.70
N HIS A 49 -9.24 -1.33 8.78
CA HIS A 49 -8.34 -1.49 7.64
C HIS A 49 -7.56 -2.79 7.78
N SER A 50 -7.67 -3.67 6.79
CA SER A 50 -6.99 -4.96 6.76
C SER A 50 -6.36 -5.17 5.39
N ALA A 51 -5.04 -5.04 5.33
CA ALA A 51 -4.26 -5.15 4.09
C ALA A 51 -3.36 -6.39 4.12
N VAL A 52 -3.24 -7.05 2.96
CA VAL A 52 -2.28 -8.13 2.71
C VAL A 52 -1.28 -7.67 1.66
N VAL A 53 0.01 -7.76 1.96
CA VAL A 53 1.07 -7.42 1.01
C VAL A 53 1.96 -8.64 0.81
N GLU A 54 2.07 -9.08 -0.45
CA GLU A 54 2.94 -10.17 -0.88
C GLU A 54 4.00 -9.63 -1.84
N ILE A 55 5.28 -9.81 -1.50
CA ILE A 55 6.40 -9.35 -2.30
C ILE A 55 7.30 -10.54 -2.63
N ILE A 56 7.43 -10.83 -3.93
CA ILE A 56 8.25 -11.92 -4.46
C ILE A 56 9.41 -11.29 -5.24
N ILE A 57 10.62 -11.47 -4.74
CA ILE A 57 11.85 -10.93 -5.32
C ILE A 57 12.65 -12.08 -5.91
N LYS A 58 12.90 -12.06 -7.22
CA LYS A 58 13.73 -13.07 -7.89
C LYS A 58 15.22 -12.73 -7.79
N LYS A 59 16.07 -13.58 -8.35
CA LYS A 59 17.53 -13.48 -8.28
C LYS A 59 18.02 -12.11 -8.78
N ASP A 60 18.98 -11.53 -8.06
CA ASP A 60 19.61 -10.24 -8.38
C ASP A 60 18.62 -9.05 -8.52
N ALA A 61 17.38 -9.23 -8.06
CA ALA A 61 16.35 -8.21 -8.12
C ALA A 61 16.26 -7.40 -6.82
N TYR A 62 15.64 -6.22 -6.90
CA TYR A 62 15.49 -5.31 -5.76
C TYR A 62 14.09 -4.68 -5.69
N CYS A 63 13.49 -4.72 -4.51
CA CYS A 63 12.25 -4.03 -4.21
C CYS A 63 12.46 -3.06 -3.04
N ARG A 64 12.13 -1.78 -3.25
CA ARG A 64 11.87 -0.84 -2.16
C ARG A 64 10.38 -0.65 -2.01
N TYR A 65 9.84 -1.08 -0.88
CA TYR A 65 8.45 -0.86 -0.51
C TYR A 65 8.38 0.24 0.55
N THR A 66 7.59 1.29 0.30
CA THR A 66 7.41 2.42 1.23
C THR A 66 5.94 2.61 1.48
N THR A 67 5.53 2.62 2.75
CA THR A 67 4.15 2.93 3.14
C THR A 67 4.10 4.25 3.89
N ILE A 68 3.08 5.05 3.60
CA ILE A 68 2.77 6.27 4.32
C ILE A 68 1.31 6.18 4.72
N GLN A 69 1.07 5.96 6.02
CA GLN A 69 -0.27 5.83 6.56
C GLN A 69 -0.55 6.96 7.54
N ASN A 70 -1.60 7.73 7.27
CA ASN A 70 -2.08 8.80 8.13
C ASN A 70 -3.50 8.48 8.59
N TRP A 71 -3.61 7.99 9.83
CA TRP A 71 -4.86 7.57 10.46
C TRP A 71 -5.31 8.59 11.50
N ALA A 72 -6.62 8.81 11.61
CA ALA A 72 -7.21 9.50 12.74
C ALA A 72 -7.06 8.64 14.02
N ASN A 73 -6.97 9.27 15.18
CA ASN A 73 -6.99 8.54 16.46
C ASN A 73 -8.34 7.84 16.65
N ASN A 74 -8.29 6.59 17.09
CA ASN A 74 -9.48 5.84 17.54
C ASN A 74 -10.07 6.42 18.82
#